data_AF-A0A7S2B731-F1
#
_entry.id   AF-A0A7S2B731-F1
#
_cell.length_a   1.000
_cell.length_b   1.000
_cell.length_c   1.000
_cell.angle_alpha   90.00
_cell.angle_beta   90.00
_cell.angle_gamma   90.00
#
_symmetry.space_group_name_H-M   'P 1'
#
loop_
_entity.id
_entity.type
_entity.pdbx_description
1 polymer ?
#
loop_
_entity_poly.entity_id
_entity_poly.type
_entity_poly.pdbx_seq_one_letter_code
_entity_poly.pdbx_strand_id
1 'polypeptide(L)'
;AIRASVNLLRAALVDAQETLFRAVRSALRETTVRESIVAWFASALRHNAGRAKMQFEKYLYGSHGFIVNVAAVLLKLCMPFINPDDGKAFARISPAWIDGGGRVDWSEVTKLVMSGQGDDEDASAVGGALSPGTVSAAAAATTQNTPTAP
;
A
#
# COMPACT_ATOMS: atom_id res chain seq x y z
N ALA A 1 1.80 -30.90 -27.70
CA ALA A 1 3.01 -30.13 -27.30
C ALA A 1 2.65 -28.79 -26.66
N ILE A 2 2.55 -27.68 -27.42
CA ILE A 2 2.53 -26.29 -26.90
C ILE A 2 1.62 -26.05 -25.67
N ARG A 3 0.36 -26.49 -25.68
CA ARG A 3 -0.56 -26.31 -24.54
C ARG A 3 -0.04 -26.93 -23.23
N ALA A 4 0.62 -28.09 -23.29
CA ALA A 4 1.21 -28.73 -22.12
C ALA A 4 2.41 -27.92 -21.59
N SER A 5 3.28 -27.44 -22.49
CA SER A 5 4.43 -26.59 -22.15
C SER A 5 3.98 -25.27 -21.50
N VAL A 6 2.95 -24.62 -22.04
CA VAL A 6 2.37 -23.39 -21.48
C VAL A 6 1.76 -23.64 -20.10
N ASN A 7 1.07 -24.77 -19.89
CA ASN A 7 0.51 -25.11 -18.58
C ASN A 7 1.59 -25.42 -17.55
N LEU A 8 2.69 -26.06 -17.94
CA LEU A 8 3.86 -26.27 -17.07
C LEU A 8 4.51 -24.94 -16.66
N LEU A 9 4.70 -24.01 -17.61
CA LEU A 9 5.23 -22.68 -17.32
C LEU A 9 4.32 -21.88 -16.37
N ARG A 10 2.99 -22.00 -16.53
CA ARG A 10 2.02 -21.39 -15.60
C ARG A 10 2.10 -21.99 -14.20
N ALA A 11 2.19 -23.31 -14.08
CA ALA A 11 2.34 -23.98 -12.79
C ALA A 11 3.61 -23.53 -12.06
N ALA A 12 4.75 -23.49 -12.76
CA ALA A 12 6.02 -23.01 -12.22
C ALA A 12 5.96 -21.52 -11.81
N LEU A 13 5.28 -20.67 -12.57
CA LEU A 13 5.08 -19.25 -12.23
C LEU A 13 4.24 -19.10 -10.95
N VAL A 14 3.15 -19.85 -10.82
CA VAL A 14 2.27 -19.82 -9.63
C VAL A 14 3.02 -20.29 -8.38
N ASP A 15 3.84 -21.34 -8.49
CA ASP A 15 4.66 -21.84 -7.39
C ASP A 15 5.76 -20.85 -6.95
N ALA A 16 6.42 -20.21 -7.93
CA ALA A 16 7.39 -19.14 -7.65
C ALA A 16 6.73 -17.94 -6.94
N GLN A 17 5.56 -17.49 -7.42
CA GLN A 17 4.79 -16.41 -6.80
C GLN A 17 4.27 -16.78 -5.40
N GLU A 18 3.95 -18.05 -5.16
CA GLU A 18 3.54 -18.56 -3.86
C GLU A 18 4.70 -18.60 -2.87
N THR A 19 5.88 -19.05 -3.30
CA THR A 19 7.10 -19.03 -2.49
C THR A 19 7.52 -17.59 -2.14
N LEU A 20 7.48 -16.67 -3.10
CA LEU A 20 7.71 -15.24 -2.87
C LEU A 20 6.70 -14.64 -1.88
N PHE A 21 5.40 -14.94 -2.04
CA PHE A 21 4.37 -14.50 -1.11
C PHE A 21 4.61 -14.99 0.31
N ARG A 22 5.02 -16.25 0.50
CA ARG A 22 5.36 -16.80 1.83
C ARG A 22 6.54 -16.07 2.46
N ALA A 23 7.60 -15.81 1.70
CA ALA A 23 8.78 -15.09 2.20
C ALA A 23 8.46 -13.63 2.60
N VAL A 24 7.69 -12.91 1.78
CA VAL A 24 7.22 -11.56 2.12
C VAL A 24 6.28 -11.59 3.32
N ARG A 25 5.35 -12.56 3.38
CA ARG A 25 4.40 -12.72 4.49
C ARG A 25 5.09 -13.07 5.81
N SER A 26 6.20 -13.84 5.80
CA SER A 26 6.98 -14.08 7.02
C SER A 26 7.66 -12.81 7.51
N ALA A 27 8.27 -12.03 6.60
CA ALA A 27 8.97 -10.80 6.98
C ALA A 27 8.00 -9.68 7.45
N LEU A 28 6.78 -9.60 6.89
CA LEU A 28 5.74 -8.67 7.35
C LEU A 28 5.22 -8.95 8.78
N ARG A 29 5.49 -10.13 9.36
CA ARG A 29 5.12 -10.43 10.75
C ARG A 29 5.91 -9.56 11.72
N GLU A 30 7.18 -9.31 11.44
CA GLU A 30 8.04 -8.44 12.24
C GLU A 30 7.65 -6.97 12.04
N THR A 31 7.44 -6.22 13.12
CA THR A 31 6.96 -4.83 13.08
C THR A 31 8.02 -3.85 12.58
N THR A 32 9.28 -4.10 12.90
CA THR A 32 10.48 -3.37 12.47
C THR A 32 10.69 -3.41 10.95
N VAL A 33 10.53 -4.59 10.35
CA VAL A 33 10.81 -4.85 8.92
C VAL A 33 9.60 -4.50 8.04
N ARG A 34 8.38 -4.57 8.58
CA ARG A 34 7.13 -4.27 7.87
C ARG A 34 7.15 -2.94 7.15
N GLU A 35 7.51 -1.87 7.85
CA GLU A 35 7.46 -0.52 7.29
C GLU A 35 8.49 -0.32 6.17
N SER A 36 9.67 -0.94 6.31
CA SER A 36 10.72 -0.98 5.29
C SER A 36 10.32 -1.78 4.05
N ILE A 37 9.60 -2.89 4.21
CA ILE A 37 9.06 -3.67 3.08
C ILE A 37 7.99 -2.87 2.32
N VAL A 38 7.07 -2.21 3.03
CA VAL A 38 6.04 -1.37 2.40
C VAL A 38 6.67 -0.17 1.68
N ALA A 39 7.71 0.44 2.27
CA ALA A 39 8.50 1.49 1.61
C ALA A 39 9.24 0.97 0.37
N TRP A 40 9.79 -0.24 0.42
CA TRP A 40 10.42 -0.88 -0.74
C TRP A 40 9.41 -1.13 -1.87
N PHE A 41 8.21 -1.62 -1.59
CA PHE A 41 7.16 -1.78 -2.60
C PHE A 41 6.76 -0.44 -3.23
N ALA A 42 6.57 0.61 -2.42
CA ALA A 42 6.27 1.95 -2.92
C ALA A 42 7.39 2.49 -3.82
N SER A 43 8.65 2.35 -3.40
CA SER A 43 9.81 2.73 -4.20
C SER A 43 9.91 1.93 -5.51
N ALA A 44 9.73 0.61 -5.46
CA ALA A 44 9.77 -0.25 -6.63
C ALA A 44 8.69 0.11 -7.66
N LEU A 45 7.49 0.49 -7.20
CA LEU A 45 6.42 0.99 -8.08
C LEU A 45 6.74 2.38 -8.64
N ARG A 46 7.21 3.33 -7.82
CA ARG A 46 7.58 4.70 -8.27
C ARG A 46 8.62 4.66 -9.38
N HIS A 47 9.70 3.89 -9.21
CA HIS A 47 10.74 3.75 -10.24
C HIS A 47 10.24 3.11 -11.54
N ASN A 48 9.12 2.38 -11.51
CA ASN A 48 8.53 1.71 -12.66
C ASN A 48 7.28 2.43 -13.23
N ALA A 49 6.90 3.60 -12.71
CA ALA A 49 5.75 4.37 -13.20
C ALA A 49 5.87 4.74 -14.68
N GLY A 50 7.09 5.00 -15.16
CA GLY A 50 7.37 5.33 -16.57
C GLY A 50 7.04 4.21 -17.57
N ARG A 51 6.75 2.98 -17.14
CA ARG A 51 6.33 1.87 -18.01
C ARG A 51 4.92 2.07 -18.62
N ALA A 52 4.15 3.05 -18.12
CA ALA A 52 2.86 3.44 -18.70
C ALA A 52 2.99 4.44 -19.87
N LYS A 53 4.20 4.97 -20.15
CA LYS A 53 4.43 5.94 -21.23
C LYS A 53 4.37 5.28 -22.60
N MET A 54 3.90 6.02 -23.61
CA MET A 54 3.71 5.52 -24.99
C MET A 54 4.98 4.93 -25.62
N GLN A 55 6.14 5.46 -25.25
CA GLN A 55 7.45 4.88 -25.50
C GLN A 55 8.22 4.89 -24.17
N PHE A 56 8.78 3.76 -23.77
CA PHE A 56 9.55 3.63 -22.53
C PHE A 56 10.85 2.84 -22.79
N GLU A 57 11.94 3.28 -22.18
CA GLU A 57 13.24 2.66 -22.36
C GLU A 57 13.33 1.35 -21.59
N LYS A 58 13.51 0.22 -22.29
CA LYS A 58 13.36 -1.12 -21.70
C LYS A 58 14.45 -1.46 -20.69
N TYR A 59 15.60 -0.78 -20.76
CA TYR A 59 16.75 -1.01 -19.88
C TYR A 59 16.74 -0.15 -18.60
N LEU A 60 15.92 0.90 -18.53
CA LEU A 60 15.80 1.76 -17.35
C LEU A 60 14.78 1.25 -16.31
N TYR A 61 13.97 0.26 -16.67
CA TYR A 61 12.88 -0.24 -15.83
C TYR A 61 13.04 -1.73 -15.50
N GLY A 62 12.34 -2.16 -14.45
CA GLY A 62 12.28 -3.56 -14.04
C GLY A 62 11.67 -4.43 -15.14
N SER A 63 12.14 -5.68 -15.22
CA SER A 63 11.68 -6.63 -16.24
C SER A 63 10.17 -6.89 -16.13
N HIS A 64 9.56 -7.32 -17.25
CA HIS A 64 8.13 -7.67 -17.25
C HIS A 64 7.80 -8.75 -16.22
N GLY A 65 8.68 -9.75 -16.04
CA GLY A 65 8.52 -10.79 -15.02
C GLY A 65 8.62 -10.26 -13.59
N PHE A 66 9.51 -9.29 -13.33
CA PHE A 66 9.62 -8.67 -12.00
C PHE A 66 8.31 -7.98 -11.60
N ILE A 67 7.77 -7.12 -12.46
CA ILE A 67 6.53 -6.39 -12.13
C ILE A 67 5.30 -7.30 -12.06
N VAL A 68 5.21 -8.34 -12.90
CA VAL A 68 4.14 -9.35 -12.79
C VAL A 68 4.18 -10.07 -11.43
N ASN A 69 5.37 -10.44 -10.95
CA ASN A 69 5.52 -11.11 -9.65
C ASN A 69 5.26 -10.15 -8.47
N VAL A 70 5.71 -8.89 -8.55
CA VAL A 70 5.40 -7.86 -7.54
C VAL A 70 3.89 -7.62 -7.46
N ALA A 71 3.21 -7.45 -8.59
CA ALA A 71 1.77 -7.28 -8.64
C ALA A 71 1.00 -8.50 -8.09
N ALA A 72 1.44 -9.72 -8.41
CA ALA A 72 0.83 -10.94 -7.89
C ALA A 72 0.98 -11.09 -6.37
N VAL A 73 2.16 -10.75 -5.81
CA VAL A 73 2.38 -10.77 -4.35
C VAL A 73 1.57 -9.69 -3.65
N LEU A 74 1.52 -8.47 -4.18
CA LEU A 74 0.68 -7.39 -3.64
C LEU A 74 -0.81 -7.77 -3.68
N LEU A 75 -1.30 -8.33 -4.79
CA LEU A 75 -2.67 -8.80 -4.89
C LEU A 75 -2.98 -9.87 -3.84
N LYS A 76 -2.11 -10.88 -3.65
CA LYS A 76 -2.26 -11.90 -2.59
C LYS A 76 -2.25 -11.31 -1.16
N LEU A 77 -1.53 -10.22 -0.93
CA LEU A 77 -1.57 -9.48 0.35
C LEU A 77 -2.90 -8.71 0.52
N CYS A 78 -3.48 -8.23 -0.58
CA CYS A 78 -4.75 -7.50 -0.60
C CYS A 78 -6.01 -8.41 -0.57
N MET A 79 -5.93 -9.68 -1.02
CA MET A 79 -7.05 -10.64 -1.00
C MET A 79 -7.93 -10.62 0.27
N PRO A 80 -7.39 -10.70 1.52
CA PRO A 80 -8.21 -10.67 2.74
C PRO A 80 -8.94 -9.34 3.00
N PHE A 81 -8.70 -8.30 2.21
CA PHE A 81 -9.41 -7.01 2.26
C PHE A 81 -10.41 -6.82 1.12
N ILE A 82 -10.40 -7.71 0.12
CA ILE A 82 -11.22 -7.64 -1.10
C ILE A 82 -12.36 -8.67 -1.07
N ASN A 83 -12.20 -9.79 -0.36
CA ASN A 83 -13.23 -10.83 -0.28
C ASN A 83 -14.54 -10.29 0.33
N PRO A 84 -15.69 -10.37 -0.38
CA PRO A 84 -16.95 -9.79 0.07
C PRO A 84 -17.61 -10.55 1.23
N ASP A 85 -17.19 -11.79 1.48
CA ASP A 85 -17.74 -12.65 2.53
C ASP A 85 -17.46 -12.09 3.94
N ASP A 86 -16.34 -11.37 4.12
CA ASP A 86 -16.04 -10.60 5.33
C ASP A 86 -16.55 -9.16 5.15
N GLY A 87 -17.81 -8.90 5.48
CA GLY A 87 -18.46 -7.57 5.37
C GLY A 87 -17.82 -6.42 6.16
N LYS A 88 -16.69 -6.65 6.84
CA LYS A 88 -15.84 -5.66 7.53
C LYS A 88 -14.52 -5.37 6.80
N ALA A 89 -14.20 -6.12 5.73
CA ALA A 89 -12.93 -6.04 5.01
C ALA A 89 -12.70 -4.65 4.39
N PHE A 90 -13.70 -4.15 3.65
CA PHE A 90 -13.67 -2.81 3.03
C PHE A 90 -13.59 -1.68 4.06
N ALA A 91 -14.21 -1.83 5.24
CA ALA A 91 -14.18 -0.83 6.31
C ALA A 91 -12.78 -0.63 6.93
N ARG A 92 -11.80 -1.48 6.62
CA ARG A 92 -10.39 -1.33 7.01
C ARG A 92 -9.58 -0.48 6.03
N ILE A 93 -10.14 -0.15 4.87
CA ILE A 93 -9.51 0.67 3.85
C ILE A 93 -10.00 2.11 4.06
N SER A 94 -9.10 3.01 4.47
CA SER A 94 -9.46 4.42 4.69
C SER A 94 -9.60 5.15 3.34
N PRO A 95 -10.74 5.80 3.04
CA PRO A 95 -10.88 6.62 1.83
C PRO A 95 -10.00 7.88 1.89
N ALA A 96 -9.76 8.44 3.09
CA ALA A 96 -8.91 9.61 3.31
C ALA A 96 -7.40 9.34 3.12
N TRP A 97 -7.03 8.15 2.63
CA TRP A 97 -5.64 7.81 2.29
C TRP A 97 -5.10 8.64 1.10
N ILE A 98 -5.98 9.17 0.25
CA ILE A 98 -5.60 10.02 -0.89
C ILE A 98 -5.11 11.39 -0.38
N ASP A 99 -5.83 11.97 0.57
CA ASP A 99 -5.58 13.33 1.10
C ASP A 99 -4.41 13.35 2.10
N GLY A 100 -4.23 12.25 2.82
CA GLY A 100 -3.22 12.09 3.88
C GLY A 100 -1.77 11.89 3.41
N GLY A 101 -1.25 12.74 2.51
CA GLY A 101 0.19 12.94 2.25
C GLY A 101 1.02 11.64 2.13
N GLY A 102 0.49 10.66 1.40
CA GLY A 102 0.89 9.26 1.54
C GLY A 102 2.24 8.86 0.93
N ARG A 103 2.54 7.56 1.00
CA ARG A 103 3.75 6.93 0.40
C ARG A 103 3.74 6.88 -1.13
N VAL A 104 2.65 7.32 -1.76
CA VAL A 104 2.43 7.33 -3.19
C VAL A 104 2.25 8.78 -3.62
N ASP A 105 2.96 9.16 -4.66
CA ASP A 105 2.94 10.49 -5.24
C ASP A 105 1.88 10.55 -6.33
N TRP A 106 0.90 11.44 -6.13
CA TRP A 106 -0.27 11.57 -6.99
C TRP A 106 -0.18 12.75 -7.95
N SER A 107 0.91 13.52 -7.93
CA SER A 107 1.08 14.78 -8.68
C SER A 107 0.93 14.60 -10.21
N GLU A 108 1.48 13.53 -10.77
CA GLU A 108 1.40 13.21 -12.21
C GLU A 108 0.16 12.35 -12.58
N VAL A 109 -0.73 12.04 -11.63
CA VAL A 109 -1.83 11.08 -11.83
C VAL A 109 -3.15 11.77 -12.18
N THR A 110 -3.70 11.49 -13.36
CA THR A 110 -5.02 11.98 -13.78
C THR A 110 -6.12 11.43 -12.87
N LYS A 111 -6.80 12.32 -12.15
CA LYS A 111 -7.92 11.99 -11.24
C LYS A 111 -9.23 11.78 -12.01
N LEU A 112 -10.13 10.94 -11.48
CA LEU A 112 -11.36 10.51 -12.15
C LEU A 112 -12.41 11.61 -12.36
N VAL A 113 -12.52 12.57 -11.43
CA VAL A 113 -13.53 13.65 -11.45
C VAL A 113 -12.91 14.99 -11.00
N MET A 114 -11.62 15.20 -11.30
CA MET A 114 -10.91 16.41 -10.88
C MET A 114 -9.91 16.81 -11.96
N SER A 115 -10.19 17.93 -12.65
CA SER A 115 -9.16 18.65 -13.40
C SER A 115 -8.21 19.28 -12.40
N GLY A 116 -6.89 19.07 -12.54
CA GLY A 116 -5.86 19.40 -11.54
C GLY A 116 -5.66 20.89 -11.18
N GLN A 117 -6.61 21.75 -11.55
CA GLN A 117 -6.73 23.13 -11.09
C GLN A 117 -7.56 23.25 -9.79
N GLY A 118 -8.45 22.29 -9.50
CA GLY A 118 -9.36 22.35 -8.34
C GLY A 118 -8.77 21.82 -7.03
N ASP A 119 -7.59 21.20 -7.07
CA ASP A 119 -6.98 20.55 -5.89
C ASP A 119 -6.38 21.55 -4.89
N ASP A 120 -5.77 22.64 -5.38
CA ASP A 120 -5.06 23.61 -4.53
C ASP A 120 -6.03 24.47 -3.68
N GLU A 121 -7.25 24.70 -4.17
CA GLU A 121 -8.28 25.47 -3.45
C GLU A 121 -8.92 24.62 -2.33
N ASP A 122 -9.33 23.38 -2.64
CA ASP A 122 -10.02 22.49 -1.68
C ASP A 122 -9.09 22.02 -0.53
N ALA A 123 -7.80 21.82 -0.80
CA ALA A 123 -6.82 21.47 0.25
C ALA A 123 -6.70 22.57 1.33
N SER A 124 -6.96 23.84 0.98
CA SER A 124 -6.96 24.95 1.94
C SER A 124 -8.26 25.03 2.77
N ALA A 125 -9.38 24.53 2.24
CA ALA A 125 -10.69 24.61 2.88
C ALA A 125 -10.89 23.57 4.00
N VAL A 126 -10.29 22.39 3.88
CA VAL A 126 -10.46 21.29 4.87
C VAL A 126 -9.67 21.52 6.16
N GLY A 127 -8.70 22.45 6.18
CA GLY A 127 -7.91 22.80 7.37
C GLY A 127 -8.70 23.42 8.54
N GLY A 128 -9.97 23.78 8.34
CA GLY A 128 -10.80 24.46 9.35
C GLY A 128 -11.72 23.57 10.20
N ALA A 129 -11.91 22.29 9.87
CA ALA A 129 -13.05 21.53 10.37
C ALA A 129 -12.81 20.04 10.67
N LEU A 130 -11.83 19.71 11.54
CA LEU A 130 -11.82 18.45 12.31
C LEU A 130 -10.84 18.54 13.49
N SER A 131 -11.33 18.89 14.67
CA SER A 131 -10.54 18.83 15.91
C SER A 131 -10.10 17.39 16.20
N PRO A 132 -8.81 17.12 16.49
CA PRO A 132 -8.33 15.77 16.80
C PRO A 132 -8.79 15.33 18.19
N GLY A 133 -10.01 14.78 18.25
CA GLY A 133 -10.62 14.23 19.45
C GLY A 133 -9.94 12.96 19.94
N THR A 134 -9.32 13.05 21.12
CA THR A 134 -9.16 11.98 22.10
C THR A 134 -8.42 10.69 21.69
N VAL A 135 -7.08 10.81 21.73
CA VAL A 135 -6.18 9.91 22.46
C VAL A 135 -6.37 8.38 22.36
N SER A 136 -5.64 7.77 21.43
CA SER A 136 -4.98 6.49 21.71
C SER A 136 -3.78 6.74 22.67
N ALA A 137 -4.07 6.94 23.95
CA ALA A 137 -3.06 7.16 24.99
C ALA A 137 -3.52 6.60 26.36
N ALA A 138 -3.62 5.27 26.44
CA ALA A 138 -4.02 4.55 27.65
C ALA A 138 -3.10 3.36 27.96
N ALA A 139 -1.77 3.59 27.97
CA ALA A 139 -0.78 2.60 28.38
C ALA A 139 0.60 3.22 28.73
N ALA A 140 0.73 3.94 29.85
CA ALA A 140 1.93 4.02 30.72
C ALA A 140 1.86 5.22 31.69
N ALA A 141 1.60 4.96 32.98
CA ALA A 141 2.20 5.63 34.15
C ALA A 141 1.44 5.24 35.43
N THR A 142 1.96 4.26 36.16
CA THR A 142 1.55 3.95 37.54
C THR A 142 2.44 4.73 38.52
N THR A 143 1.93 5.04 39.72
CA THR A 143 2.62 5.66 40.89
C THR A 143 2.90 7.19 40.76
N GLN A 144 2.48 8.08 41.66
CA GLN A 144 2.48 8.03 43.13
C GLN A 144 1.40 8.88 43.83
N ASN A 145 1.12 8.47 45.07
CA ASN A 145 0.36 9.14 46.14
C ASN A 145 1.34 9.90 47.09
N THR A 146 1.06 10.87 47.97
CA THR A 146 -0.12 11.64 48.51
C THR A 146 0.43 12.61 49.60
N PRO A 147 -0.35 13.44 50.35
CA PRO A 147 -1.52 14.30 50.05
C PRO A 147 -1.49 15.70 50.77
N THR A 148 -2.57 16.49 50.60
CA THR A 148 -3.15 17.50 51.54
C THR A 148 -2.48 18.89 51.76
N ALA A 149 -3.37 19.89 51.68
CA ALA A 149 -3.32 21.33 52.02
C ALA A 149 -3.02 21.66 53.51
N PRO A 150 -2.90 22.94 53.95
CA PRO A 150 -3.16 24.20 53.25
C PRO A 150 -1.98 25.16 53.04
#